data_AF-A0A6N3EXA2-F1
#
_entry.id   AF-A0A6N3EXA2-F1
#
_cell.length_a   1.000
_cell.length_b   1.000
_cell.length_c   1.000
_cell.angle_alpha   90.00
_cell.angle_beta   90.00
_cell.angle_gamma   90.00
#
_symmetry.space_group_name_H-M   'P 1'
#
loop_
_entity.id
_entity.type
_entity.pdbx_description
1 polymer ?
#
loop_
_entity_poly.entity_id
_entity_poly.type
_entity_poly.pdbx_seq_one_letter_code
_entity_poly.pdbx_strand_id
1 'polypeptide(L)'
;MDEEQNDLWLEEESEENAEEIPWTESILDFADWNQDEDTPVCDEELEEALAEERNAALESELEQDEHPLEAENDIPEDADSAESPISLNTLRQQMDETAVERISLAARTETDFSVVIGEMDRLDRNRERRERYHENLRGDVPLEYKKANYGLVFPEWLNTPEQQLLGKGSFLDLIFDCPYEMHQLTADPFLSKIVERLKDEHKEVLYFLSLQLYSTVKVAVMRGQSDRNIRKLRDTYTRKLQHQLYEHLLRKNSLTLREKEFVALYAASLEQSGKSAAKVKRENKTPPRKKSGLTESEK
;
A
#
# COMPACT_ATOMS: atom_id res chain seq x y z
N MET A 1 27.32 -50.33 45.21
CA MET A 1 28.23 -49.58 44.32
C MET A 1 27.41 -48.46 43.69
N ASP A 2 26.67 -47.70 44.51
CA ASP A 2 27.11 -46.68 45.48
C ASP A 2 27.16 -45.35 44.71
N GLU A 3 26.18 -44.46 44.93
CA GLU A 3 26.21 -43.40 45.98
C GLU A 3 27.33 -42.41 45.63
N GLU A 4 27.08 -41.13 45.38
CA GLU A 4 26.67 -40.07 46.33
C GLU A 4 26.10 -38.90 45.48
N GLN A 5 24.90 -38.39 45.74
CA GLN A 5 24.56 -37.40 46.78
C GLN A 5 25.40 -36.11 46.71
N ASN A 6 24.75 -35.02 46.31
CA ASN A 6 24.83 -33.71 46.97
C ASN A 6 23.59 -32.89 46.53
N ASP A 7 22.43 -33.19 47.09
CA ASP A 7 21.72 -32.32 48.05
C ASP A 7 22.60 -31.39 48.91
N LEU A 8 22.33 -30.07 48.82
CA LEU A 8 22.25 -29.10 49.93
C LEU A 8 21.86 -27.74 49.31
N TRP A 9 20.61 -27.27 49.34
CA TRP A 9 19.86 -26.65 50.44
C TRP A 9 20.56 -25.48 51.16
N LEU A 10 19.82 -24.37 51.19
CA LEU A 10 19.67 -23.36 52.26
C LEU A 10 20.77 -22.32 52.49
N GLU A 11 20.43 -21.09 52.09
CA GLU A 11 20.46 -19.85 52.89
C GLU A 11 19.66 -18.84 52.03
N GLU A 12 18.36 -18.63 52.24
CA GLU A 12 17.71 -17.91 53.35
C GLU A 12 18.30 -16.51 53.61
N GLU A 13 17.38 -15.54 53.57
CA GLU A 13 17.42 -14.22 54.22
C GLU A 13 18.26 -13.10 53.57
N SER A 14 17.55 -12.19 52.89
CA SER A 14 17.57 -10.76 53.23
C SER A 14 16.47 -10.02 52.46
N GLU A 15 15.23 -10.23 52.92
CA GLU A 15 14.21 -9.18 52.89
C GLU A 15 14.53 -8.25 54.07
N GLU A 16 15.20 -7.13 53.81
CA GLU A 16 15.43 -5.98 54.69
C GLU A 16 16.22 -5.00 53.80
N ASN A 17 15.88 -3.74 53.54
CA ASN A 17 15.07 -2.78 54.23
C ASN A 17 14.86 -1.66 53.21
N ALA A 18 13.74 -1.67 52.47
CA ALA A 18 13.33 -0.48 51.73
C ALA A 18 12.67 0.43 52.77
N GLU A 19 13.44 1.38 53.29
CA GLU A 19 12.94 2.43 54.17
C GLU A 19 11.85 3.21 53.43
N GLU A 20 10.60 2.79 53.64
CA GLU A 20 9.42 3.59 53.37
C GLU A 20 9.52 4.84 54.25
N ILE A 21 10.00 5.92 53.66
CA ILE A 21 10.00 7.24 54.29
C ILE A 21 8.54 7.58 54.62
N PRO A 22 8.13 7.67 55.89
CA PRO A 22 6.78 8.03 56.24
C PRO A 22 6.63 9.52 56.00
N TRP A 23 6.00 9.89 54.88
CA TRP A 23 5.61 11.28 54.56
C TRP A 23 4.58 11.86 55.56
N THR A 24 4.31 11.17 56.67
CA THR A 24 3.32 11.51 57.70
C THR A 24 3.89 12.24 58.91
N GLU A 25 5.19 12.56 58.95
CA GLU A 25 5.78 13.38 60.04
C GLU A 25 6.30 14.77 59.59
N SER A 26 6.19 15.13 58.31
CA SER A 26 6.57 16.46 57.81
C SER A 26 5.39 17.43 57.61
N ILE A 27 4.16 17.02 57.94
CA ILE A 27 2.92 17.82 57.77
C ILE A 27 2.38 18.31 59.13
N LEU A 28 3.14 18.18 60.22
CA LEU A 28 2.70 18.65 61.54
C LEU A 28 3.58 19.74 62.18
N ASP A 29 4.39 20.44 61.38
CA ASP A 29 5.25 21.55 61.85
C ASP A 29 4.94 22.89 61.17
N PHE A 30 3.75 23.06 60.58
CA PHE A 30 3.33 24.31 59.92
C PHE A 30 2.16 25.03 60.62
N ALA A 31 1.86 24.66 61.87
CA ALA A 31 0.76 25.26 62.62
C ALA A 31 1.24 25.85 63.96
N ASP A 32 2.16 26.81 63.90
CA ASP A 32 2.33 27.84 64.93
C ASP A 32 1.96 29.20 64.33
N TRP A 33 0.66 29.38 64.06
CA TRP A 33 0.13 30.72 63.86
C TRP A 33 0.02 31.37 65.23
N ASN A 34 1.07 32.09 65.59
CA ASN A 34 1.05 33.09 66.64
C ASN A 34 -0.13 34.03 66.36
N GLN A 35 -1.17 33.85 67.15
CA GLN A 35 -2.35 34.66 67.21
C GLN A 35 -2.01 35.82 68.14
N ASP A 36 -1.43 36.89 67.61
CA ASP A 36 -1.33 38.16 68.32
C ASP A 36 -1.22 39.35 67.35
N GLU A 37 -2.21 40.23 67.52
CA GLU A 37 -2.24 41.67 67.29
C GLU A 37 -2.62 42.24 65.91
N ASP A 38 -3.78 42.90 65.95
CA ASP A 38 -4.36 43.84 64.99
C ASP A 38 -3.34 44.82 64.37
N THR A 39 -3.10 44.70 63.05
CA THR A 39 -2.50 45.75 62.22
C THR A 39 -3.34 45.96 60.94
N PRO A 40 -4.14 47.04 60.83
CA PRO A 40 -4.97 47.29 59.65
C PRO A 40 -4.20 48.14 58.62
N VAL A 41 -3.31 47.53 57.82
CA VAL A 41 -2.56 48.27 56.77
C VAL A 41 -2.32 47.47 55.46
N CYS A 42 -2.70 46.21 55.32
CA CYS A 42 -2.34 45.43 54.11
C CYS A 42 -3.53 44.74 53.40
N ASP A 43 -4.75 45.23 53.57
CA ASP A 43 -5.90 44.71 52.81
C ASP A 43 -5.94 45.34 51.40
N GLU A 44 -5.59 46.63 51.25
CA GLU A 44 -5.62 47.33 49.97
C GLU A 44 -4.58 46.78 48.97
N GLU A 45 -3.35 46.53 49.40
CA GLU A 45 -2.29 45.96 48.54
C GLU A 45 -2.61 44.51 48.11
N LEU A 46 -3.27 43.74 48.98
CA LEU A 46 -3.68 42.36 48.69
C LEU A 46 -4.88 42.32 47.73
N GLU A 47 -5.81 43.26 47.88
CA GLU A 47 -6.92 43.45 46.94
C GLU A 47 -6.43 43.94 45.57
N GLU A 48 -5.44 44.83 45.53
CA GLU A 48 -4.77 45.26 44.28
C GLU A 48 -4.07 44.08 43.59
N ALA A 49 -3.31 43.25 44.32
CA ALA A 49 -2.66 42.07 43.75
C ALA A 49 -3.68 41.05 43.19
N LEU A 50 -4.81 40.83 43.87
CA LEU A 50 -5.88 39.96 43.38
C LEU A 50 -6.61 40.54 42.15
N ALA A 51 -6.71 41.87 42.07
CA ALA A 51 -7.27 42.55 40.91
C ALA A 51 -6.33 42.44 39.69
N GLU A 52 -5.01 42.54 39.91
CA GLU A 52 -4.00 42.34 38.87
C GLU A 52 -4.02 40.91 38.32
N GLU A 53 -4.09 39.89 39.19
CA GLU A 53 -4.20 38.50 38.72
C GLU A 53 -5.49 38.25 37.92
N ARG A 54 -6.61 38.83 38.35
CA ARG A 54 -7.87 38.75 37.60
C ARG A 54 -7.78 39.44 36.25
N ASN A 55 -7.13 40.60 36.18
CA ASN A 55 -6.94 41.31 34.92
C ASN A 55 -6.01 40.53 33.97
N ALA A 56 -4.91 39.97 34.47
CA ALA A 56 -4.00 39.15 33.66
C ALA A 56 -4.69 37.88 33.10
N ALA A 57 -5.59 37.26 33.87
CA ALA A 57 -6.39 36.14 33.38
C ALA A 57 -7.37 36.56 32.27
N LEU A 58 -8.02 37.72 32.41
CA LEU A 58 -8.92 38.27 31.39
C LEU A 58 -8.17 38.69 30.13
N GLU A 59 -6.97 39.27 30.26
CA GLU A 59 -6.11 39.62 29.13
C GLU A 59 -5.68 38.36 28.36
N SER A 60 -5.30 37.28 29.07
CA SER A 60 -4.96 36.00 28.42
C SER A 60 -6.15 35.36 27.70
N GLU A 61 -7.37 35.47 28.25
CA GLU A 61 -8.59 34.97 27.60
C GLU A 61 -8.94 35.80 26.36
N LEU A 62 -8.78 37.13 26.41
CA LEU A 62 -8.96 38.01 25.25
C LEU A 62 -7.91 37.76 24.16
N GLU A 63 -6.65 37.51 24.52
CA GLU A 63 -5.61 37.13 23.54
C GLU A 63 -5.95 35.81 22.82
N GLN A 64 -6.55 34.84 23.53
CA GLN A 64 -7.04 33.60 22.92
C GLN A 64 -8.25 33.81 22.01
N ASP A 65 -9.10 34.79 22.28
CA ASP A 65 -10.23 35.15 21.41
C ASP A 65 -9.81 35.96 20.17
N GLU A 66 -8.78 36.81 20.29
CA GLU A 66 -8.20 37.57 19.18
C GLU A 66 -7.37 36.69 18.24
N HIS A 67 -6.70 35.68 18.80
CA HIS A 67 -5.99 34.64 18.07
C HIS A 67 -6.48 33.26 18.51
N PRO A 68 -7.68 32.84 18.04
CA PRO A 68 -8.14 31.48 18.25
C PRO A 68 -7.02 30.55 17.83
N LEU A 69 -6.56 29.66 18.72
CA LEU A 69 -5.61 28.62 18.36
C LEU A 69 -6.20 27.89 17.16
N GLU A 70 -5.71 28.20 15.97
CA GLU A 70 -5.93 27.40 14.79
C GLU A 70 -5.39 26.04 15.20
N ALA A 71 -6.29 25.11 15.53
CA ALA A 71 -5.91 23.72 15.65
C ALA A 71 -5.36 23.38 14.27
N GLU A 72 -4.03 23.43 14.13
CA GLU A 72 -3.27 23.00 12.98
C GLU A 72 -3.64 21.54 12.72
N ASN A 73 -4.75 21.34 12.05
CA ASN A 73 -4.99 20.20 11.17
C ASN A 73 -4.44 20.55 9.78
N ASP A 74 -3.36 21.32 9.74
CA ASP A 74 -2.52 21.45 8.57
C ASP A 74 -1.82 20.11 8.40
N ILE A 75 -2.45 19.26 7.59
CA ILE A 75 -1.73 18.18 6.93
C ILE A 75 -0.68 18.90 6.07
N PRO A 76 0.63 18.78 6.37
CA PRO A 76 1.64 19.43 5.56
C PRO A 76 1.58 18.86 4.14
N GLU A 77 1.24 19.69 3.16
CA GLU A 77 1.25 19.34 1.73
C GLU A 77 2.67 19.27 1.15
N ASP A 78 3.70 19.59 1.94
CA ASP A 78 5.10 19.52 1.51
C ASP A 78 5.80 18.25 2.01
N ALA A 79 6.12 17.38 1.06
CA ALA A 79 6.81 16.10 1.25
C ALA A 79 8.28 16.21 1.75
N ASP A 80 8.76 17.43 2.01
CA ASP A 80 10.13 17.72 2.45
C ASP A 80 10.21 18.15 3.92
N SER A 81 9.10 18.12 4.68
CA SER A 81 9.15 18.34 6.14
C SER A 81 9.84 17.16 6.85
N ALA A 82 10.76 17.47 7.75
CA ALA A 82 11.61 16.54 8.49
C ALA A 82 10.84 15.55 9.40
N GLU A 83 9.54 15.77 9.58
CA GLU A 83 8.64 14.93 10.40
C GLU A 83 7.85 13.91 9.59
N SER A 84 7.95 13.93 8.26
CA SER A 84 7.29 12.93 7.41
C SER A 84 8.01 11.56 7.51
N PRO A 85 7.28 10.43 7.56
CA PRO A 85 7.91 9.12 7.56
C PRO A 85 8.70 8.92 6.26
N ILE A 86 10.02 8.88 6.39
CA ILE A 86 10.94 8.69 5.26
C ILE A 86 10.49 7.46 4.47
N SER A 87 10.13 7.67 3.20
CA SER A 87 9.69 6.57 2.35
C SER A 87 10.77 5.47 2.27
N LEU A 88 10.36 4.21 2.11
CA LEU A 88 11.31 3.09 1.94
C LEU A 88 12.29 3.37 0.78
N ASN A 89 11.83 4.04 -0.28
CA ASN A 89 12.65 4.35 -1.44
C ASN A 89 13.72 5.40 -1.13
N THR A 90 13.39 6.43 -0.35
CA THR A 90 14.35 7.46 0.08
C THR A 90 15.35 6.89 1.09
N LEU A 91 14.89 6.06 2.03
CA LEU A 91 15.79 5.32 2.94
C LEU A 91 16.79 4.46 2.16
N ARG A 92 16.33 3.72 1.15
CA ARG A 92 17.20 2.89 0.32
C ARG A 92 18.23 3.71 -0.45
N GLN A 93 17.84 4.87 -0.97
CA GLN A 93 18.75 5.78 -1.67
C GLN A 93 19.83 6.30 -0.71
N GLN A 94 19.46 6.74 0.48
CA GLN A 94 20.40 7.20 1.50
C GLN A 94 21.37 6.09 1.94
N MET A 95 20.89 4.84 2.05
CA MET A 95 21.76 3.69 2.32
C MET A 95 22.76 3.43 1.20
N ASP A 96 22.33 3.53 -0.06
CA ASP A 96 23.21 3.33 -1.22
C ASP A 96 24.26 4.46 -1.31
N GLU A 97 23.89 5.72 -1.06
CA GLU A 97 24.79 6.88 -1.03
C GLU A 97 25.83 6.77 0.09
N THR A 98 25.38 6.50 1.32
CA THR A 98 26.29 6.30 2.47
C THR A 98 27.19 5.08 2.33
N ALA A 99 26.74 4.04 1.60
CA ALA A 99 27.59 2.91 1.27
C ALA A 99 28.73 3.30 0.32
N VAL A 100 28.43 4.03 -0.75
CA VAL A 100 29.44 4.54 -1.70
C VAL A 100 30.42 5.47 -0.99
N GLU A 101 29.93 6.38 -0.13
CA GLU A 101 30.78 7.24 0.69
C GLU A 101 31.73 6.44 1.58
N ARG A 102 31.24 5.43 2.29
CA ARG A 102 32.08 4.56 3.14
C ARG A 102 33.15 3.81 2.34
N ILE A 103 32.79 3.27 1.17
CA ILE A 103 33.73 2.56 0.31
C ILE A 103 34.76 3.53 -0.27
N SER A 104 34.35 4.76 -0.61
CA SER A 104 35.26 5.81 -1.09
C SER A 104 36.27 6.24 -0.02
N LEU A 105 35.85 6.34 1.25
CA LEU A 105 36.72 6.68 2.38
C LEU A 105 37.66 5.53 2.77
N ALA A 106 37.24 4.28 2.53
CA ALA A 106 38.03 3.09 2.80
C ALA A 106 39.04 2.76 1.68
N ALA A 107 38.85 3.29 0.46
CA ALA A 107 39.69 2.99 -0.68
C ALA A 107 41.12 3.51 -0.49
N ARG A 108 42.10 2.62 -0.62
CA ARG A 108 43.54 2.95 -0.51
C ARG A 108 44.35 2.44 -1.69
N THR A 109 43.83 1.48 -2.45
CA THR A 109 44.50 0.85 -3.59
C THR A 109 43.75 1.12 -4.90
N GLU A 110 44.43 1.02 -6.04
CA GLU A 110 43.83 1.22 -7.38
C GLU A 110 42.65 0.26 -7.64
N THR A 111 42.70 -0.94 -7.06
CA THR A 111 41.60 -1.91 -7.13
C THR A 111 40.38 -1.45 -6.36
N ASP A 112 40.57 -0.81 -5.19
CA ASP A 112 39.45 -0.28 -4.39
C ASP A 112 38.77 0.89 -5.11
N PHE A 113 39.55 1.77 -5.73
CA PHE A 113 39.01 2.87 -6.53
C PHE A 113 38.21 2.37 -7.74
N SER A 114 38.65 1.27 -8.36
CA SER A 114 37.91 0.64 -9.46
C SER A 114 36.55 0.11 -9.01
N VAL A 115 36.43 -0.38 -7.77
CA VAL A 115 35.15 -0.82 -7.17
C VAL A 115 34.24 0.37 -6.92
N VAL A 116 34.76 1.46 -6.34
CA VAL A 116 33.99 2.71 -6.11
C VAL A 116 33.39 3.23 -7.43
N ILE A 117 34.20 3.32 -8.49
CA ILE A 117 33.75 3.77 -9.81
C ILE A 117 32.65 2.85 -10.35
N GLY A 118 32.82 1.53 -10.23
CA GLY A 118 31.81 0.56 -10.67
C GLY A 118 30.47 0.68 -9.94
N GLU A 119 30.47 1.05 -8.65
CA GLU A 119 29.25 1.33 -7.90
C GLU A 119 28.59 2.65 -8.30
N MET A 120 29.38 3.71 -8.51
CA MET A 120 28.87 4.98 -9.03
C MET A 120 28.26 4.82 -10.43
N ASP A 121 28.96 4.16 -11.36
CA ASP A 121 28.45 3.85 -12.70
C ASP A 121 27.15 3.04 -12.66
N ARG A 122 26.96 2.21 -11.63
CA ARG A 122 25.72 1.46 -11.43
C ARG A 122 24.59 2.36 -10.95
N LEU A 123 24.84 3.29 -10.03
CA LEU A 123 23.84 4.25 -9.56
C LEU A 123 23.43 5.20 -10.68
N ASP A 124 24.39 5.69 -11.47
CA ASP A 124 24.14 6.56 -12.62
C ASP A 124 23.31 5.87 -13.70
N ARG A 125 23.66 4.64 -14.10
CA ARG A 125 22.82 3.86 -15.03
C ARG A 125 21.39 3.65 -14.51
N ASN A 126 21.21 3.52 -13.20
CA ASN A 126 19.88 3.41 -12.61
C ASN A 126 19.13 4.75 -12.64
N ARG A 127 19.81 5.87 -12.41
CA ARG A 127 19.27 7.22 -12.55
C ARG A 127 18.82 7.48 -13.99
N GLU A 128 19.70 7.30 -14.97
CA GLU A 128 19.39 7.45 -16.40
C GLU A 128 18.23 6.54 -16.84
N ARG A 129 18.16 5.32 -16.28
CA ARG A 129 17.05 4.41 -16.55
C ARG A 129 15.73 4.99 -16.01
N ARG A 130 15.71 5.51 -14.78
CA ARG A 130 14.53 6.14 -14.19
C ARG A 130 14.12 7.35 -15.02
N GLU A 131 15.06 8.24 -15.34
CA GLU A 131 14.81 9.45 -16.15
C GLU A 131 14.23 9.10 -17.51
N ARG A 132 14.82 8.13 -18.24
CA ARG A 132 14.24 7.65 -19.50
C ARG A 132 12.83 7.08 -19.34
N TYR A 133 12.52 6.36 -18.26
CA TYR A 133 11.16 5.89 -18.03
C TYR A 133 10.21 7.04 -17.67
N HIS A 134 10.66 8.01 -16.89
CA HIS A 134 9.86 9.19 -16.55
C HIS A 134 9.58 10.06 -17.78
N GLU A 135 10.57 10.25 -18.65
CA GLU A 135 10.41 10.96 -19.94
C GLU A 135 9.52 10.17 -20.90
N ASN A 136 9.74 8.87 -21.07
CA ASN A 136 8.92 8.03 -21.97
C ASN A 136 7.46 7.87 -21.51
N LEU A 137 7.19 8.03 -20.22
CA LEU A 137 5.84 7.99 -19.65
C LEU A 137 5.16 9.38 -19.61
N ARG A 138 5.89 10.46 -19.91
CA ARG A 138 5.35 11.81 -20.04
C ARG A 138 4.89 12.01 -21.48
N GLY A 139 3.59 11.92 -21.73
CA GLY A 139 3.03 12.31 -23.01
C GLY A 139 3.22 13.81 -23.25
N ASP A 140 3.11 14.23 -24.52
CA ASP A 140 3.11 15.65 -24.97
C ASP A 140 1.96 16.48 -24.35
N VAL A 141 1.07 15.78 -23.65
CA VAL A 141 -0.11 16.28 -22.96
C VAL A 141 0.18 16.21 -21.46
N PRO A 142 0.15 17.35 -20.72
CA PRO A 142 0.28 17.35 -19.27
C PRO A 142 -0.70 16.35 -18.62
N LEU A 143 -0.29 15.66 -17.55
CA LEU A 143 -1.17 14.69 -16.85
C LEU A 143 -2.52 15.30 -16.41
N GLU A 144 -2.57 16.63 -16.26
CA GLU A 144 -3.74 17.40 -15.87
C GLU A 144 -4.66 17.75 -17.05
N TYR A 145 -4.18 17.68 -18.28
CA TYR A 145 -4.96 18.08 -19.43
C TYR A 145 -6.05 17.02 -19.69
N LYS A 146 -7.30 17.39 -19.34
CA LYS A 146 -8.51 16.55 -19.24
C LYS A 146 -8.68 15.76 -17.94
N LYS A 147 -7.82 15.94 -16.92
CA LYS A 147 -8.19 15.50 -15.57
C LYS A 147 -9.29 16.43 -15.11
N ALA A 148 -10.51 15.95 -15.18
CA ALA A 148 -11.63 16.79 -14.86
C ALA A 148 -11.66 17.05 -13.35
N ASN A 149 -11.75 18.33 -12.98
CA ASN A 149 -11.79 18.84 -11.61
C ASN A 149 -13.13 18.54 -10.94
N TYR A 150 -13.59 17.29 -11.01
CA TYR A 150 -14.88 16.91 -10.45
C TYR A 150 -14.81 16.86 -8.92
N GLY A 151 -13.68 16.49 -8.30
CA GLY A 151 -13.57 16.38 -6.84
C GLY A 151 -13.88 17.67 -6.05
N LEU A 152 -13.81 18.84 -6.69
CA LEU A 152 -14.13 20.13 -6.06
C LEU A 152 -15.63 20.50 -6.12
N VAL A 153 -16.37 19.96 -7.10
CA VAL A 153 -17.77 20.37 -7.40
C VAL A 153 -18.75 19.19 -7.24
N PHE A 154 -18.33 17.99 -7.61
CA PHE A 154 -19.08 16.76 -7.51
C PHE A 154 -18.28 15.72 -6.70
N PRO A 155 -18.84 15.18 -5.62
CA PRO A 155 -18.21 14.08 -4.89
C PRO A 155 -17.72 12.97 -5.83
N GLU A 156 -16.54 12.41 -5.57
CA GLU A 156 -15.93 11.42 -6.48
C GLU A 156 -16.81 10.18 -6.70
N TRP A 157 -17.63 9.83 -5.71
CA TRP A 157 -18.60 8.73 -5.82
C TRP A 157 -19.74 9.04 -6.81
N LEU A 158 -20.00 10.31 -7.14
CA LEU A 158 -20.94 10.73 -8.19
C LEU A 158 -20.37 10.61 -9.61
N ASN A 159 -19.08 10.39 -9.72
CA ASN A 159 -18.37 10.36 -10.99
C ASN A 159 -18.17 8.93 -11.53
N THR A 160 -18.87 7.93 -10.99
CA THR A 160 -18.82 6.59 -11.58
C THR A 160 -19.50 6.60 -12.95
N PRO A 161 -19.01 5.80 -13.92
CA PRO A 161 -19.60 5.74 -15.26
C PRO A 161 -21.09 5.36 -15.20
N GLU A 162 -21.48 4.51 -14.25
CA GLU A 162 -22.87 4.15 -13.98
C GLU A 162 -23.75 5.37 -13.64
N GLN A 163 -23.27 6.26 -12.77
CA GLN A 163 -24.02 7.44 -12.36
C GLN A 163 -24.08 8.49 -13.47
N GLN A 164 -23.03 8.60 -14.28
CA GLN A 164 -23.06 9.42 -15.48
C GLN A 164 -24.07 8.89 -16.52
N LEU A 165 -24.16 7.57 -16.71
CA LEU A 165 -25.13 6.93 -17.61
C LEU A 165 -26.56 7.13 -17.09
N LEU A 166 -26.75 7.01 -15.77
CA LEU A 166 -28.03 7.27 -15.11
C LEU A 166 -28.48 8.72 -15.32
N GLY A 167 -27.57 9.69 -15.12
CA GLY A 167 -27.83 11.11 -15.34
C GLY A 167 -28.11 11.46 -16.80
N LYS A 168 -27.53 10.71 -17.75
CA LYS A 168 -27.81 10.85 -19.19
C LYS A 168 -29.12 10.18 -19.63
N GLY A 169 -29.76 9.39 -18.77
CA GLY A 169 -30.96 8.61 -19.11
C GLY A 169 -30.68 7.39 -20.00
N SER A 170 -29.42 6.99 -20.17
CA SER A 170 -29.01 5.80 -20.90
C SER A 170 -28.83 4.63 -19.93
N PHE A 171 -29.93 4.01 -19.53
CA PHE A 171 -29.96 3.01 -18.46
C PHE A 171 -29.97 1.55 -18.94
N LEU A 172 -30.09 1.28 -20.25
CA LEU A 172 -30.18 -0.08 -20.77
C LEU A 172 -28.95 -0.92 -20.37
N ASP A 173 -27.76 -0.34 -20.47
CA ASP A 173 -26.51 -1.02 -20.08
C ASP A 173 -26.48 -1.33 -18.57
N LEU A 174 -27.08 -0.47 -17.75
CA LEU A 174 -27.20 -0.68 -16.30
C LEU A 174 -28.23 -1.77 -15.96
N ILE A 175 -29.30 -1.91 -16.76
CA ILE A 175 -30.31 -2.96 -16.56
C ILE A 175 -29.75 -4.33 -16.94
N PHE A 176 -28.95 -4.40 -18.00
CA PHE A 176 -28.34 -5.66 -18.48
C PHE A 176 -26.97 -5.95 -17.87
N ASP A 177 -26.58 -5.24 -16.81
CA ASP A 177 -25.32 -5.42 -16.10
C ASP A 177 -25.36 -6.63 -15.14
N CYS A 178 -25.79 -7.78 -15.66
CA CYS A 178 -25.91 -9.03 -14.92
C CYS A 178 -24.84 -10.04 -15.37
N PRO A 179 -24.02 -10.58 -14.46
CA PRO A 179 -22.97 -11.54 -14.80
C PRO A 179 -23.51 -12.84 -15.43
N TYR A 180 -24.79 -13.18 -15.27
CA TYR A 180 -25.37 -14.41 -15.82
C TYR A 180 -25.85 -14.23 -17.27
N GLU A 181 -26.18 -13.00 -17.68
CA GLU A 181 -26.74 -12.67 -18.99
C GLU A 181 -25.70 -12.18 -19.99
N MET A 182 -24.42 -12.28 -19.64
CA MET A 182 -23.28 -11.79 -20.43
C MET A 182 -23.20 -12.31 -21.87
N HIS A 183 -23.80 -13.46 -22.13
CA HIS A 183 -23.91 -14.04 -23.46
C HIS A 183 -24.75 -13.20 -24.42
N GLN A 184 -25.62 -12.31 -23.92
CA GLN A 184 -26.47 -11.42 -24.71
C GLN A 184 -25.71 -10.18 -25.20
N LEU A 185 -24.62 -9.79 -24.53
CA LEU A 185 -23.81 -8.62 -24.93
C LEU A 185 -22.94 -8.89 -26.16
N THR A 186 -22.74 -10.15 -26.54
CA THR A 186 -21.93 -10.54 -27.70
C THR A 186 -22.79 -10.84 -28.92
N ALA A 187 -22.51 -10.17 -30.03
CA ALA A 187 -23.19 -10.43 -31.31
C ALA A 187 -22.75 -11.74 -32.00
N ASP A 188 -21.58 -12.27 -31.65
CA ASP A 188 -21.07 -13.52 -32.24
C ASP A 188 -21.80 -14.74 -31.63
N PRO A 189 -22.52 -15.55 -32.44
CA PRO A 189 -23.27 -16.70 -31.94
C PRO A 189 -22.37 -17.77 -31.32
N PHE A 190 -21.10 -17.86 -31.73
CA PHE A 190 -20.15 -18.80 -31.16
C PHE A 190 -19.73 -18.37 -29.74
N LEU A 191 -19.32 -17.10 -29.59
CA LEU A 191 -18.93 -16.55 -28.29
C LEU A 191 -20.08 -16.56 -27.30
N SER A 192 -21.29 -16.20 -27.76
CA SER A 192 -22.51 -16.23 -26.96
C SER A 192 -22.75 -17.63 -26.36
N LYS A 193 -22.74 -18.68 -27.20
CA LYS A 193 -22.93 -20.08 -26.75
C LYS A 193 -21.84 -20.57 -25.80
N ILE A 194 -20.60 -20.13 -25.99
CA ILE A 194 -19.49 -20.51 -25.11
C ILE A 194 -19.64 -19.90 -23.72
N VAL A 195 -20.00 -18.61 -23.66
CA VAL A 195 -20.21 -17.90 -22.40
C VAL A 195 -21.43 -18.46 -21.67
N GLU A 196 -22.51 -18.77 -22.40
CA GLU A 196 -23.74 -19.36 -21.86
C GLU A 196 -23.48 -20.71 -21.15
N ARG A 197 -22.68 -21.58 -21.77
CA ARG A 197 -22.32 -22.92 -21.23
C ARG A 197 -21.38 -22.89 -20.02
N LEU A 198 -20.81 -21.73 -19.71
CA LEU A 198 -19.91 -21.58 -18.59
C LEU A 198 -20.68 -21.69 -17.27
N LYS A 199 -20.05 -22.22 -16.21
CA LYS A 199 -20.67 -22.24 -14.88
C LYS A 199 -20.88 -20.82 -14.38
N ASP A 200 -21.92 -20.62 -13.57
CA ASP A 200 -22.26 -19.32 -12.98
C ASP A 200 -21.10 -18.73 -12.18
N GLU A 201 -20.39 -19.57 -11.41
CA GLU A 201 -19.17 -19.15 -10.71
C GLU A 201 -18.08 -18.60 -11.64
N HIS A 202 -17.95 -19.14 -12.84
CA HIS A 202 -16.96 -18.68 -13.81
C HIS A 202 -17.45 -17.42 -14.52
N LYS A 203 -18.76 -17.29 -14.77
CA LYS A 203 -19.37 -16.13 -15.41
C LYS A 203 -19.17 -14.87 -14.58
N GLU A 204 -19.43 -14.92 -13.27
CA GLU A 204 -19.21 -13.75 -12.39
C GLU A 204 -17.74 -13.33 -12.34
N VAL A 205 -16.79 -14.28 -12.22
CA VAL A 205 -15.35 -13.92 -12.20
C VAL A 205 -14.92 -13.34 -13.54
N LEU A 206 -15.42 -13.91 -14.64
CA LEU A 206 -15.17 -13.38 -15.97
C LEU A 206 -15.71 -11.96 -16.07
N TYR A 207 -16.97 -11.73 -15.69
CA TYR A 207 -17.61 -10.42 -15.70
C TYR A 207 -16.78 -9.38 -14.93
N PHE A 208 -16.50 -9.63 -13.65
CA PHE A 208 -15.78 -8.67 -12.82
C PHE A 208 -14.34 -8.41 -13.28
N LEU A 209 -13.64 -9.44 -13.76
CA LEU A 209 -12.24 -9.28 -14.17
C LEU A 209 -12.08 -8.70 -15.58
N SER A 210 -12.94 -9.06 -16.53
CA SER A 210 -12.76 -8.64 -17.93
C SER A 210 -13.58 -7.44 -18.36
N LEU A 211 -14.76 -7.22 -17.76
CA LEU A 211 -15.64 -6.12 -18.17
C LEU A 211 -15.58 -4.97 -17.18
N GLN A 212 -15.77 -5.27 -15.90
CA GLN A 212 -15.62 -4.28 -14.83
C GLN A 212 -14.14 -3.98 -14.51
N LEU A 213 -13.20 -4.77 -15.05
CA LEU A 213 -11.75 -4.61 -14.89
C LEU A 213 -11.27 -4.52 -13.43
N TYR A 214 -11.97 -5.20 -12.51
CA TYR A 214 -11.60 -5.22 -11.10
C TYR A 214 -10.30 -6.00 -10.86
N SER A 215 -9.61 -5.63 -9.78
CA SER A 215 -8.45 -6.38 -9.30
C SER A 215 -8.88 -7.74 -8.75
N THR A 216 -7.99 -8.75 -8.82
CA THR A 216 -8.30 -10.08 -8.28
C THR A 216 -8.52 -10.06 -6.77
N VAL A 217 -7.89 -9.11 -6.08
CA VAL A 217 -8.08 -8.87 -4.64
C VAL A 217 -9.48 -8.36 -4.36
N LYS A 218 -9.97 -7.36 -5.12
CA LYS A 218 -11.33 -6.83 -4.97
C LYS A 218 -12.38 -7.93 -5.21
N VAL A 219 -12.24 -8.71 -6.27
CA VAL A 219 -13.15 -9.84 -6.56
C VAL A 219 -13.11 -10.91 -5.46
N ALA A 220 -11.93 -11.16 -4.87
CA ALA A 220 -11.79 -12.12 -3.78
C ALA A 220 -12.55 -11.67 -2.52
N VAL A 221 -12.44 -10.38 -2.17
CA VAL A 221 -13.19 -9.78 -1.04
C VAL A 221 -14.69 -9.85 -1.28
N MET A 222 -15.18 -9.47 -2.47
CA MET A 222 -16.60 -9.52 -2.83
C MET A 222 -17.22 -10.93 -2.68
N ARG A 223 -16.41 -11.98 -2.93
CA ARG A 223 -16.84 -13.38 -2.82
C ARG A 223 -16.51 -14.04 -1.48
N GLY A 224 -15.83 -13.36 -0.57
CA GLY A 224 -15.31 -13.97 0.67
C GLY A 224 -14.34 -15.14 0.42
N GLN A 225 -13.56 -15.08 -0.67
CA GLN A 225 -12.60 -16.13 -1.04
C GLN A 225 -11.17 -15.60 -0.99
N SER A 226 -10.18 -16.51 -1.04
CA SER A 226 -8.78 -16.09 -1.22
C SER A 226 -8.50 -15.65 -2.66
N ASP A 227 -7.63 -14.65 -2.81
CA ASP A 227 -7.12 -14.18 -4.10
C ASP A 227 -6.44 -15.32 -4.91
N ARG A 228 -5.83 -16.29 -4.23
CA ARG A 228 -5.34 -17.53 -4.87
C ARG A 228 -6.45 -18.34 -5.51
N ASN A 229 -7.62 -18.45 -4.87
CA ASN A 229 -8.75 -19.19 -5.42
C ASN A 229 -9.31 -18.51 -6.68
N ILE A 230 -9.46 -17.19 -6.65
CA ILE A 230 -9.91 -16.41 -7.82
C ILE A 230 -8.94 -16.58 -9.00
N ARG A 231 -7.62 -16.55 -8.76
CA ARG A 231 -6.63 -16.85 -9.81
C ARG A 231 -6.77 -18.27 -10.37
N LYS A 232 -7.00 -19.27 -9.51
CA LYS A 232 -7.24 -20.65 -9.95
C LYS A 232 -8.51 -20.74 -10.80
N LEU A 233 -9.61 -20.12 -10.37
CA LEU A 233 -10.86 -20.07 -11.14
C LEU A 233 -10.62 -19.42 -12.51
N ARG A 234 -9.90 -18.29 -12.55
CA ARG A 234 -9.46 -17.66 -13.79
C ARG A 234 -8.72 -18.61 -14.70
N ASP A 235 -7.74 -19.32 -14.17
CA ASP A 235 -6.99 -20.29 -14.97
C ASP A 235 -7.88 -21.45 -15.46
N THR A 236 -8.84 -21.91 -14.66
CA THR A 236 -9.75 -22.99 -15.08
C THR A 236 -10.67 -22.58 -16.23
N TYR A 237 -11.36 -21.44 -16.14
CA TYR A 237 -12.25 -21.05 -17.23
C TYR A 237 -11.47 -20.61 -18.46
N THR A 238 -10.32 -19.94 -18.32
CA THR A 238 -9.50 -19.56 -19.49
C THR A 238 -9.03 -20.78 -20.28
N ARG A 239 -8.66 -21.88 -19.62
CA ARG A 239 -8.35 -23.14 -20.32
C ARG A 239 -9.57 -23.69 -21.07
N LYS A 240 -10.74 -23.71 -20.42
CA LYS A 240 -11.99 -24.17 -21.07
C LYS A 240 -12.34 -23.35 -22.30
N LEU A 241 -12.27 -22.02 -22.19
CA LEU A 241 -12.55 -21.10 -23.30
C LEU A 241 -11.56 -21.30 -24.45
N GLN A 242 -10.26 -21.39 -24.16
CA GLN A 242 -9.23 -21.60 -25.17
C GLN A 242 -9.38 -22.96 -25.87
N HIS A 243 -9.73 -24.01 -25.14
CA HIS A 243 -9.97 -25.32 -25.72
C HIS A 243 -11.17 -25.32 -26.69
N GLN A 244 -12.29 -24.73 -26.28
CA GLN A 244 -13.48 -24.60 -27.14
C GLN A 244 -13.23 -23.70 -28.36
N LEU A 245 -12.47 -22.61 -28.17
CA LEU A 245 -12.02 -21.75 -29.26
C LEU A 245 -11.17 -22.53 -30.26
N TYR A 246 -10.19 -23.29 -29.79
CA TYR A 246 -9.33 -24.10 -30.63
C TYR A 246 -10.14 -25.12 -31.46
N GLU A 247 -11.06 -25.85 -30.84
CA GLU A 247 -11.93 -26.79 -31.56
C GLU A 247 -12.79 -26.12 -32.63
N HIS A 248 -13.29 -24.92 -32.37
CA HIS A 248 -14.07 -24.17 -33.34
C HIS A 248 -13.22 -23.67 -34.51
N LEU A 249 -12.02 -23.18 -34.23
CA LEU A 249 -11.10 -22.71 -35.26
C LEU A 249 -10.64 -23.84 -36.18
N LEU A 250 -10.48 -25.07 -35.66
CA LEU A 250 -10.17 -26.23 -36.51
C LEU A 250 -11.30 -26.57 -37.51
N ARG A 251 -12.55 -26.26 -37.18
CA ARG A 251 -13.72 -26.50 -38.05
C ARG A 251 -13.97 -25.35 -39.03
N LYS A 252 -13.27 -24.22 -38.86
CA LYS A 252 -13.46 -23.01 -39.66
C LYS A 252 -12.57 -23.07 -40.91
N ASN A 253 -13.17 -22.83 -42.08
CA ASN A 253 -12.46 -22.94 -43.36
C ASN A 253 -11.50 -21.77 -43.63
N SER A 254 -11.77 -20.59 -43.07
CA SER A 254 -10.94 -19.39 -43.24
C SER A 254 -10.56 -18.81 -41.88
N LEU A 255 -9.25 -18.77 -41.62
CA LEU A 255 -8.66 -18.24 -40.40
C LEU A 255 -8.01 -16.88 -40.66
N THR A 256 -8.29 -15.92 -39.78
CA THR A 256 -7.55 -14.66 -39.71
C THR A 256 -6.13 -14.89 -39.22
N LEU A 257 -5.22 -13.93 -39.43
CA LEU A 257 -3.82 -14.06 -39.00
C LEU A 257 -3.69 -14.34 -37.49
N ARG A 258 -4.46 -13.61 -36.67
CA ARG A 258 -4.51 -13.83 -35.21
C ARG A 258 -5.03 -15.20 -34.82
N GLU A 259 -6.03 -15.71 -35.54
CA GLU A 259 -6.56 -17.05 -35.30
C GLU A 259 -5.51 -18.13 -35.66
N LYS A 260 -4.75 -17.93 -36.75
CA LYS A 260 -3.64 -18.82 -37.12
C LYS A 260 -2.53 -18.82 -36.08
N GLU A 261 -2.13 -17.65 -35.59
CA GLU A 261 -1.14 -17.49 -34.52
C GLU A 261 -1.60 -18.21 -33.24
N PHE A 262 -2.87 -18.01 -32.84
CA PHE A 262 -3.44 -18.69 -31.69
C PHE A 262 -3.42 -20.21 -31.85
N VAL A 263 -3.84 -20.74 -33.01
CA VAL A 263 -3.84 -22.18 -33.29
C VAL A 263 -2.42 -22.76 -33.19
N ALA A 264 -1.42 -22.06 -33.74
CA ALA A 264 -0.02 -22.49 -33.67
C ALA A 264 0.49 -22.49 -32.22
N LEU A 265 0.27 -21.42 -31.46
CA LEU A 265 0.68 -21.33 -30.05
C LEU A 265 -0.03 -22.36 -29.17
N TYR A 266 -1.32 -22.59 -29.40
CA TYR A 266 -2.10 -23.56 -28.64
C TYR A 266 -1.65 -24.99 -28.96
N ALA A 267 -1.37 -25.31 -30.22
CA ALA A 267 -0.82 -26.61 -30.63
C ALA A 267 0.54 -26.88 -29.95
N ALA A 268 1.45 -25.91 -29.98
CA ALA A 268 2.74 -26.01 -29.29
C ALA A 268 2.57 -26.21 -27.77
N SER A 269 1.62 -25.50 -27.15
CA SER A 269 1.31 -25.69 -25.72
C SER A 269 0.73 -27.08 -25.43
N LEU A 270 -0.05 -27.65 -26.35
CA LEU A 270 -0.66 -28.96 -26.22
C LEU A 270 0.38 -30.08 -26.30
N GLU A 271 1.39 -29.93 -27.17
CA GLU A 271 2.55 -30.82 -27.24
C GLU A 271 3.38 -30.79 -25.95
N GLN A 272 3.62 -29.59 -25.38
CA GLN A 272 4.46 -29.44 -24.19
C GLN A 272 3.79 -29.90 -22.89
N SER A 273 2.50 -29.60 -22.70
CA SER A 273 1.82 -29.74 -21.40
C SER A 273 0.66 -30.75 -21.40
N GLY A 274 0.33 -31.31 -22.57
CA GLY A 274 -0.80 -32.22 -22.74
C GLY A 274 -2.16 -31.52 -22.72
N LYS A 275 -3.21 -32.30 -23.02
CA LYS A 275 -4.58 -31.82 -23.25
C LYS A 275 -5.21 -31.11 -22.04
N SER A 276 -4.82 -31.46 -20.81
CA SER A 276 -5.45 -30.94 -19.57
C SER A 276 -4.84 -29.62 -19.07
N ALA A 277 -3.60 -29.30 -19.46
CA ALA A 277 -2.87 -28.14 -18.95
C ALA A 277 -2.58 -27.08 -20.02
N ALA A 278 -2.83 -27.37 -21.30
CA ALA A 278 -2.59 -26.46 -22.43
C ALA A 278 -3.25 -25.09 -22.21
N LYS A 279 -2.45 -24.02 -22.35
CA LYS A 279 -2.91 -22.64 -22.20
C LYS A 279 -1.97 -21.68 -22.93
N VAL A 280 -2.53 -20.92 -23.86
CA VAL A 280 -1.81 -19.80 -24.49
C VAL A 280 -1.75 -18.63 -23.52
N LYS A 281 -0.54 -18.15 -23.25
CA LYS A 281 -0.28 -16.98 -22.40
C LYS A 281 -0.31 -15.72 -23.28
N ARG A 282 -0.79 -14.59 -22.72
CA ARG A 282 -0.68 -13.30 -23.39
C ARG A 282 0.81 -12.92 -23.54
N GLU A 283 1.18 -12.43 -24.71
CA GLU A 283 2.55 -12.07 -25.11
C GLU A 283 3.15 -10.96 -24.22
N ASN A 284 2.31 -10.05 -23.73
CA ASN A 284 2.75 -8.88 -22.94
C ASN A 284 3.19 -9.20 -21.50
N LYS A 285 3.46 -10.47 -21.15
CA LYS A 285 4.11 -10.77 -19.88
C LYS A 285 5.60 -10.62 -20.09
N THR A 286 6.16 -9.56 -19.51
CA THR A 286 7.60 -9.51 -19.20
C THR A 286 8.00 -10.86 -18.61
N PRO A 287 9.01 -11.53 -19.18
CA PRO A 287 9.42 -12.84 -18.67
C PRO A 287 9.74 -12.70 -17.18
N PRO A 288 9.35 -13.67 -16.34
CA PRO A 288 9.70 -13.62 -14.93
C PRO A 288 11.21 -13.46 -14.82
N ARG A 289 11.68 -12.45 -14.06
CA ARG A 289 13.10 -12.23 -13.83
C ARG A 289 13.68 -13.55 -13.30
N LYS A 290 14.48 -14.23 -14.10
CA LYS A 290 15.22 -15.40 -13.64
C LYS A 290 16.08 -14.90 -12.48
N LYS A 291 15.88 -15.46 -11.28
CA LYS A 291 16.86 -15.30 -10.21
C LYS A 291 18.13 -15.93 -10.77
N SER A 292 19.17 -15.13 -11.00
CA SER A 292 20.50 -15.66 -11.25
C SER A 292 20.88 -16.42 -9.98
N GLY A 293 20.71 -17.74 -10.00
CA GLY A 293 21.41 -18.56 -9.02
C GLY A 293 22.89 -18.31 -9.27
N LEU A 294 23.61 -17.84 -8.25
CA LEU A 294 25.04 -18.09 -8.17
C LEU A 294 25.20 -19.61 -8.04
N THR A 295 25.14 -20.32 -9.16
CA THR A 295 25.78 -21.63 -9.25
C THR A 295 27.15 -21.32 -9.80
N GLU A 296 28.09 -21.24 -8.87
CA GLU A 296 29.52 -21.35 -9.14
C GLU A 296 29.73 -22.47 -10.15
N SER A 297 30.39 -22.12 -11.24
CA SER A 297 30.95 -23.07 -12.18
C SER A 297 32.04 -23.85 -11.46
N GLU A 298 31.70 -25.04 -10.97
CA GLU A 298 32.70 -26.08 -10.74
C GLU A 298 32.73 -27.04 -11.93
N LYS A 299 33.96 -27.14 -12.48
CA LYS A 299 34.51 -28.01 -13.52
C LYS A 299 34.44 -27.53 -14.97
#